data_AF-A0A2S8ZI32-F1
#
_entry.id   AF-A0A2S8ZI32-F1
#
_cell.length_a   1.000
_cell.length_b   1.000
_cell.length_c   1.000
_cell.angle_alpha   90.00
_cell.angle_beta   90.00
_cell.angle_gamma   90.00
#
_symmetry.space_group_name_H-M   'P 1'
#
loop_
_entity.id
_entity.type
_entity.pdbx_description
1 polymer ?
#
loop_
_entity_poly.entity_id
_entity_poly.type
_entity_poly.pdbx_seq_one_letter_code
_entity_poly.pdbx_strand_id
1 'polypeptide(L)'
;MILAGLILLSVGLADVLRRFLRGRALWIGIAVAGVLVLVLATLGGAYLYAVVGLALAALWVWLLPLDGRPRLSFWPAALLAVLVVALVAFLPARVMTGLFAGRWLATPFGSIGFDLLVLGLGVFAVLLETGNVIVRAALLGERAEIPADIAPEHEGQGAGASAGAVAGLVAVPPSAVDPGVPTASEPTPPVPAADQGFRGGRLIGPLERVIVLLLTLFAAYPLLAAMLAAKGIVRFPEISRDGVNGGRAEYFLVGSLVSWVVALGGALLLWWAARAGF
;
A
#
# COMPACT_ATOMS: atom_id res chain seq x y z
N MET A 1 18.40 -9.68 -13.21
CA MET A 1 17.34 -10.24 -12.32
C MET A 1 17.62 -10.07 -10.83
N ILE A 2 18.71 -10.61 -10.28
CA ILE A 2 18.97 -10.55 -8.83
C ILE A 2 18.98 -9.13 -8.26
N LEU A 3 19.59 -8.17 -8.95
CA LEU A 3 19.68 -6.79 -8.47
C LEU A 3 18.29 -6.15 -8.40
N ALA A 4 17.48 -6.31 -9.44
CA ALA A 4 16.09 -5.88 -9.44
C ALA A 4 15.30 -6.53 -8.30
N GLY A 5 15.46 -7.84 -8.09
CA GLY A 5 14.81 -8.58 -7.01
C GLY A 5 15.20 -8.06 -5.62
N LEU A 6 16.48 -7.80 -5.37
CA LEU A 6 16.97 -7.27 -4.10
C LEU A 6 16.53 -5.82 -3.85
N ILE A 7 16.45 -4.98 -4.89
CA ILE A 7 15.88 -3.63 -4.80
C ILE A 7 14.41 -3.71 -4.39
N LEU A 8 13.60 -4.47 -5.14
CA LEU A 8 12.17 -4.61 -4.86
C LEU A 8 11.93 -5.21 -3.47
N LEU A 9 12.69 -6.24 -3.09
CA LEU A 9 12.57 -6.89 -1.78
C LEU A 9 12.90 -5.92 -0.65
N SER A 10 13.97 -5.13 -0.79
CA SER A 10 14.38 -4.14 0.22
C SER A 10 13.32 -3.04 0.38
N VAL A 11 12.78 -2.53 -0.74
CA VAL A 11 11.72 -1.52 -0.75
C VAL A 11 10.43 -2.08 -0.13
N GLY A 12 9.99 -3.25 -0.59
CA GLY A 12 8.79 -3.93 -0.10
C GLY A 12 8.85 -4.21 1.40
N LEU A 13 9.96 -4.74 1.89
CA LEU A 13 10.15 -5.05 3.30
C LEU A 13 10.21 -3.79 4.16
N ALA A 14 10.85 -2.71 3.67
CA ALA A 14 10.84 -1.43 4.37
C ALA A 14 9.42 -0.87 4.53
N ASP A 15 8.57 -0.94 3.50
CA ASP A 15 7.17 -0.50 3.58
C ASP A 15 6.34 -1.35 4.52
N VAL A 16 6.48 -2.68 4.47
CA VAL A 16 5.80 -3.60 5.38
C VAL A 16 6.18 -3.30 6.83
N LEU A 17 7.47 -3.15 7.14
CA LEU A 17 7.93 -2.86 8.50
C LEU A 17 7.43 -1.51 9.01
N ARG A 18 7.51 -0.46 8.17
CA ARG A 18 7.00 0.88 8.52
C ARG A 18 5.49 0.89 8.78
N ARG A 19 4.73 -0.06 8.23
CA ARG A 19 3.30 -0.20 8.48
C ARG A 19 2.99 -0.80 9.86
N PHE A 20 3.71 -1.85 10.25
CA PHE A 20 3.37 -2.65 11.43
C PHE A 20 4.15 -2.27 12.69
N LEU A 21 5.34 -1.69 12.53
CA LEU A 21 6.23 -1.35 13.63
C LEU A 21 6.35 0.16 13.81
N ARG A 22 6.55 0.60 15.05
CA ARG A 22 6.77 2.02 15.41
C ARG A 22 7.92 2.16 16.41
N GLY A 23 8.50 3.35 16.48
CA GLY A 23 9.54 3.70 17.45
C GLY A 23 10.76 2.77 17.39
N ARG A 24 11.21 2.27 18.53
CA ARG A 24 12.39 1.37 18.63
C ARG A 24 12.18 0.05 17.87
N ALA A 25 10.98 -0.52 17.90
CA ALA A 25 10.68 -1.77 17.22
C ALA A 25 10.86 -1.67 15.71
N LEU A 26 10.54 -0.51 15.11
CA LEU A 26 10.77 -0.26 13.68
C LEU A 26 12.25 -0.33 13.33
N TRP A 27 13.11 0.34 14.10
CA TRP A 27 14.55 0.35 13.83
C TRP A 27 15.17 -1.04 13.99
N ILE A 28 14.76 -1.81 15.00
CA ILE A 28 15.18 -3.21 15.17
C ILE A 28 14.70 -4.03 13.97
N GLY A 29 13.44 -3.87 13.56
CA GLY A 29 12.88 -4.57 12.41
C GLY A 29 13.64 -4.26 11.12
N ILE A 30 13.97 -3.00 10.86
CA ILE A 30 14.75 -2.57 9.69
C ILE A 30 16.15 -3.17 9.73
N ALA A 31 16.81 -3.17 10.89
CA ALA A 31 18.14 -3.76 11.05
C ALA A 31 18.11 -5.27 10.78
N VAL A 32 17.15 -5.99 11.37
CA VAL A 32 16.97 -7.44 11.16
C VAL A 32 16.67 -7.74 9.70
N ALA A 33 15.75 -7.01 9.08
CA ALA A 33 15.44 -7.14 7.65
C ALA A 33 16.65 -6.88 6.76
N GLY A 34 17.42 -5.83 7.04
CA GLY A 34 18.65 -5.52 6.31
C GLY A 34 19.68 -6.64 6.40
N VAL A 35 19.87 -7.20 7.60
CA VAL A 35 20.74 -8.37 7.81
C VAL A 35 20.21 -9.58 7.05
N LEU A 36 18.92 -9.88 7.09
CA LEU A 36 18.32 -11.01 6.37
C LEU A 36 18.50 -10.87 4.85
N VAL A 37 18.32 -9.67 4.29
CA VAL A 37 18.58 -9.38 2.88
C VAL A 37 20.06 -9.56 2.52
N LEU A 38 20.97 -9.08 3.37
CA LEU A 38 22.41 -9.26 3.17
C LEU A 38 22.82 -10.73 3.25
N VAL A 39 22.29 -11.50 4.19
CA VAL A 39 22.53 -12.94 4.31
C VAL A 39 22.03 -13.67 3.07
N LEU A 40 20.78 -13.43 2.67
CA LEU A 40 20.20 -14.01 1.46
C LEU A 40 21.04 -13.70 0.22
N ALA A 41 21.47 -12.44 0.06
CA ALA A 41 22.30 -12.02 -1.06
C ALA A 41 23.69 -12.65 -1.00
N THR A 42 24.30 -12.77 0.18
CA THR A 42 25.62 -13.41 0.35
C THR A 42 25.57 -14.88 -0.03
N LEU A 43 24.52 -15.61 0.38
CA LEU A 43 24.32 -17.02 0.00
C LEU A 43 24.23 -17.20 -1.52
N GLY A 44 23.70 -16.20 -2.24
CA GLY A 44 23.63 -16.17 -3.70
C GLY A 44 24.71 -15.35 -4.39
N GLY A 45 25.84 -15.05 -3.74
CA GLY A 45 26.98 -14.36 -4.35
C GLY A 45 26.69 -12.92 -4.82
N ALA A 46 25.73 -12.26 -4.19
CA ALA A 46 25.09 -11.02 -4.63
C ALA A 46 25.24 -9.84 -3.64
N TYR A 47 26.18 -9.91 -2.68
CA TYR A 47 26.20 -8.99 -1.54
C TYR A 47 26.29 -7.50 -1.94
N LEU A 48 27.04 -7.16 -2.99
CA LEU A 48 27.10 -5.79 -3.51
C LEU A 48 25.74 -5.28 -4.00
N TYR A 49 24.94 -6.15 -4.63
CA TYR A 49 23.60 -5.81 -5.09
C TYR A 49 22.63 -5.59 -3.92
N ALA A 50 22.82 -6.28 -2.80
CA ALA A 50 22.04 -6.02 -1.58
C ALA A 50 22.36 -4.65 -0.99
N VAL A 51 23.64 -4.22 -0.98
CA VAL A 51 24.01 -2.87 -0.52
C VAL A 51 23.31 -1.80 -1.38
N VAL A 52 23.30 -1.97 -2.70
CA VAL A 52 22.56 -1.08 -3.62
C VAL A 52 21.06 -1.10 -3.33
N GLY A 53 20.47 -2.29 -3.14
CA GLY A 53 19.05 -2.45 -2.80
C GLY A 53 18.65 -1.74 -1.51
N LEU A 54 19.46 -1.88 -0.45
CA LEU A 54 19.23 -1.21 0.83
C LEU A 54 19.38 0.31 0.74
N ALA A 55 20.37 0.80 -0.02
CA ALA A 55 20.55 2.23 -0.25
C ALA A 55 19.35 2.83 -1.02
N LEU A 56 18.86 2.14 -2.06
CA LEU A 56 17.68 2.56 -2.79
C LEU A 56 16.40 2.46 -1.95
N ALA A 57 16.30 1.49 -1.04
CA ALA A 57 15.19 1.41 -0.09
C ALA A 57 15.21 2.60 0.90
N ALA A 58 16.38 3.00 1.39
CA ALA A 58 16.51 4.20 2.23
C ALA A 58 16.11 5.48 1.46
N LEU A 59 16.54 5.60 0.19
CA LEU A 59 16.13 6.70 -0.69
C LEU A 59 14.62 6.70 -0.93
N TRP A 60 14.02 5.52 -1.21
CA TRP A 60 12.57 5.35 -1.35
C TRP A 60 11.82 5.81 -0.10
N VAL A 61 12.27 5.37 1.08
CA VAL A 61 11.69 5.72 2.37
C VAL A 61 11.69 7.24 2.59
N TRP A 62 12.77 7.91 2.17
CA TRP A 62 12.92 9.35 2.27
C TRP A 62 12.03 10.11 1.29
N LEU A 63 11.92 9.64 0.04
CA LEU A 63 11.11 10.27 -1.01
C LEU A 63 9.60 10.09 -0.80
N LEU A 64 9.18 8.91 -0.31
CA LEU A 64 7.79 8.56 -0.02
C LEU A 64 7.63 8.23 1.48
N PRO A 65 7.51 9.26 2.33
CA PRO A 65 7.13 9.04 3.73
C PRO A 65 5.70 8.50 3.83
N LEU A 66 5.43 7.63 4.82
CA LEU A 66 4.06 7.11 5.05
C LEU A 66 3.12 8.21 5.55
N ASP A 67 3.64 9.09 6.40
CA ASP A 67 2.93 10.22 6.98
C ASP A 67 3.29 11.50 6.23
N GLY A 68 2.28 12.24 5.77
CA GLY A 68 2.45 13.48 5.04
C GLY A 68 2.49 13.35 3.51
N ARG A 69 2.87 14.44 2.85
CA ARG A 69 2.86 14.54 1.38
C ARG A 69 4.13 13.92 0.78
N PRO A 70 4.03 13.11 -0.29
CA PRO A 70 5.20 12.60 -1.00
C PRO A 70 6.04 13.75 -1.55
N ARG A 71 7.37 13.65 -1.44
CA ARG A 71 8.29 14.74 -1.82
C ARG A 71 8.29 15.02 -3.32
N LEU A 72 8.07 13.99 -4.12
CA LEU A 72 8.12 14.03 -5.59
C LEU A 72 6.84 13.44 -6.21
N SER A 73 5.70 13.50 -5.50
CA SER A 73 4.44 12.92 -5.97
C SER A 73 4.62 11.42 -6.34
N PHE A 74 4.18 11.00 -7.53
CA PHE A 74 4.24 9.64 -8.04
C PHE A 74 5.57 9.27 -8.73
N TRP A 75 6.41 10.25 -9.09
CA TRP A 75 7.61 10.04 -9.92
C TRP A 75 8.59 8.98 -9.39
N PRO A 76 8.88 8.87 -8.08
CA PRO A 76 9.80 7.84 -7.61
C PRO A 76 9.28 6.42 -7.87
N ALA A 77 7.96 6.20 -7.89
CA ALA A 77 7.37 4.92 -8.27
C ALA A 77 7.59 4.61 -9.75
N ALA A 78 7.38 5.60 -10.62
CA ALA A 78 7.65 5.47 -12.06
C ALA A 78 9.14 5.19 -12.34
N LEU A 79 10.04 5.93 -11.69
CA LEU A 79 11.49 5.73 -11.81
C LEU A 79 11.93 4.35 -11.33
N LEU A 80 11.38 3.89 -10.20
CA LEU A 80 11.64 2.54 -9.68
C LEU A 80 11.18 1.47 -10.68
N ALA A 81 9.99 1.62 -11.26
CA ALA A 81 9.46 0.69 -12.26
C ALA A 81 10.35 0.65 -13.52
N VAL A 82 10.73 1.81 -14.07
CA VAL A 82 11.63 1.89 -15.24
C VAL A 82 12.99 1.27 -14.93
N LEU A 83 13.58 1.60 -13.77
CA LEU A 83 14.85 1.02 -13.33
C LEU A 83 14.77 -0.50 -13.27
N VAL A 84 13.75 -1.04 -12.61
CA VAL A 84 13.57 -2.49 -12.44
C VAL A 84 13.38 -3.19 -13.78
N VAL A 85 12.57 -2.64 -14.69
CA VAL A 85 12.41 -3.17 -16.04
C VAL A 85 13.74 -3.15 -16.79
N ALA A 86 14.47 -2.02 -16.78
CA ALA A 86 15.77 -1.91 -17.43
C ALA A 86 16.81 -2.90 -16.86
N LEU A 87 16.80 -3.13 -15.55
CA LEU A 87 17.67 -4.08 -14.88
C LEU A 87 17.34 -5.55 -15.18
N VAL A 88 16.11 -5.86 -15.59
CA VAL A 88 15.75 -7.20 -16.07
C VAL A 88 16.01 -7.31 -17.58
N ALA A 89 15.83 -6.20 -18.32
CA ALA A 89 16.00 -6.12 -19.77
C ALA A 89 17.43 -6.26 -20.26
N PHE A 90 18.31 -5.47 -19.65
CA PHE A 90 19.59 -5.12 -20.26
C PHE A 90 20.77 -5.70 -19.49
N LEU A 91 20.58 -6.09 -18.22
CA LEU A 91 21.66 -6.75 -17.48
C LEU A 91 21.72 -8.23 -17.88
N PRO A 92 22.90 -8.72 -18.30
CA PRO A 92 23.08 -10.11 -18.69
C PRO A 92 22.93 -11.06 -17.50
N ALA A 93 22.75 -12.34 -17.81
CA ALA A 93 22.90 -13.43 -16.84
C ALA A 93 24.23 -13.26 -16.11
N ARG A 94 24.20 -13.29 -14.78
CA ARG A 94 25.43 -13.38 -14.01
C ARG A 94 25.86 -14.83 -13.94
N VAL A 95 27.16 -15.06 -13.88
CA VAL A 95 27.68 -16.34 -13.42
C VAL A 95 27.31 -16.47 -11.95
N MET A 96 26.38 -17.39 -11.64
CA MET A 96 25.96 -17.61 -10.26
C MET A 96 27.15 -18.11 -9.43
N THR A 97 27.50 -17.35 -8.41
CA THR A 97 28.48 -17.71 -7.38
C THR A 97 27.76 -17.91 -6.04
N GLY A 98 28.40 -18.63 -5.11
CA GLY A 98 27.83 -18.93 -3.79
C GLY A 98 27.14 -20.30 -3.71
N LEU A 99 26.30 -20.49 -2.70
CA LEU A 99 25.74 -21.79 -2.31
C LEU A 99 24.81 -22.40 -3.38
N PHE A 100 24.19 -21.54 -4.19
CA PHE A 100 23.24 -21.92 -5.24
C PHE A 100 23.87 -21.99 -6.63
N ALA A 101 25.20 -21.87 -6.75
CA ALA A 101 25.90 -21.97 -8.03
C ALA A 101 25.58 -23.30 -8.74
N GLY A 102 24.98 -23.23 -9.93
CA GLY A 102 24.61 -24.40 -10.74
C GLY A 102 23.45 -25.23 -10.18
N ARG A 103 22.73 -24.77 -9.14
CA ARG A 103 21.63 -25.51 -8.51
C ARG A 103 20.29 -24.87 -8.83
N TRP A 104 19.38 -25.68 -9.35
CA TRP A 104 17.97 -25.31 -9.48
C TRP A 104 17.22 -25.68 -8.20
N LEU A 105 16.33 -24.80 -7.75
CA LEU A 105 15.48 -25.05 -6.60
C LEU A 105 14.22 -25.76 -7.06
N ALA A 106 13.98 -26.97 -6.55
CA ALA A 106 12.74 -27.69 -6.81
C ALA A 106 11.58 -27.02 -6.07
N THR A 107 10.55 -26.63 -6.82
CA THR A 107 9.29 -26.13 -6.26
C THR A 107 8.13 -26.97 -6.80
N PRO A 108 6.94 -26.92 -6.16
CA PRO A 108 5.76 -27.61 -6.65
C PRO A 108 5.36 -27.24 -8.09
N PHE A 109 5.83 -26.09 -8.58
CA PHE A 109 5.54 -25.54 -9.90
C PHE A 109 6.68 -25.73 -10.91
N GLY A 110 7.71 -26.50 -10.54
CA GLY A 110 8.89 -26.75 -11.36
C GLY A 110 10.19 -26.24 -10.76
N SER A 111 11.28 -26.42 -11.49
CA SER A 111 12.61 -25.93 -11.09
C SER A 111 12.75 -24.44 -11.38
N ILE A 112 13.06 -23.64 -10.38
CA ILE A 112 13.31 -22.20 -10.53
C ILE A 112 14.74 -21.84 -10.13
N GLY A 113 15.32 -20.88 -10.85
CA GLY A 113 16.61 -20.30 -10.50
C GLY A 113 16.51 -19.39 -9.26
N PHE A 114 17.59 -19.30 -8.49
CA PHE A 114 17.64 -18.45 -7.29
C PHE A 114 17.33 -16.98 -7.59
N ASP A 115 17.85 -16.44 -8.69
CA ASP A 115 17.63 -15.04 -9.10
C ASP A 115 16.15 -14.74 -9.38
N LEU A 116 15.46 -15.68 -10.03
CA LEU A 116 14.03 -15.58 -10.30
C LEU A 116 13.20 -15.70 -9.02
N LEU A 117 13.60 -16.57 -8.08
CA LEU A 117 12.97 -16.66 -6.76
C LEU A 117 13.09 -15.33 -6.00
N VAL A 118 14.27 -14.74 -5.94
CA VAL A 118 14.48 -13.44 -5.27
C VAL A 118 13.69 -12.33 -5.96
N LEU A 119 13.62 -12.32 -7.30
CA LEU A 119 12.77 -11.39 -8.03
C LEU A 119 11.28 -11.59 -7.70
N GLY A 120 10.81 -12.83 -7.65
CA GLY A 120 9.45 -13.20 -7.26
C GLY A 120 9.10 -12.73 -5.85
N LEU A 121 9.99 -12.94 -4.88
CA LEU A 121 9.83 -12.45 -3.51
C LEU A 121 9.81 -10.92 -3.45
N GLY A 122 10.64 -10.25 -4.23
CA GLY A 122 10.67 -8.79 -4.33
C GLY A 122 9.37 -8.22 -4.91
N VAL A 123 8.90 -8.79 -6.03
CA VAL A 123 7.61 -8.42 -6.65
C VAL A 123 6.47 -8.63 -5.65
N PHE A 124 6.43 -9.80 -4.99
CA PHE A 124 5.43 -10.09 -3.96
C PHE A 124 5.45 -9.06 -2.83
N ALA A 125 6.63 -8.74 -2.29
CA ALA A 125 6.78 -7.75 -1.22
C ALA A 125 6.26 -6.36 -1.64
N VAL A 126 6.49 -5.95 -2.90
CA VAL A 126 5.98 -4.68 -3.43
C VAL A 126 4.46 -4.67 -3.59
N LEU A 127 3.82 -5.79 -3.93
CA LEU A 127 2.36 -5.84 -4.04
C LEU A 127 1.63 -5.66 -2.70
N LEU A 128 2.32 -5.85 -1.58
CA LEU A 128 1.79 -5.65 -0.24
C LEU A 128 1.62 -4.16 0.09
N GLU A 129 2.48 -3.61 0.94
CA GLU A 129 2.35 -2.24 1.43
C GLU A 129 2.91 -1.21 0.45
N THR A 130 3.97 -1.52 -0.31
CA THR A 130 4.50 -0.59 -1.32
C THR A 130 3.47 -0.23 -2.38
N GLY A 131 2.65 -1.18 -2.83
CA GLY A 131 1.55 -0.89 -3.75
C GLY A 131 0.53 0.09 -3.16
N ASN A 132 0.29 0.07 -1.85
CA ASN A 132 -0.57 1.06 -1.17
C ASN A 132 0.11 2.45 -1.18
N VAL A 133 1.43 2.48 -0.98
CA VAL A 133 2.22 3.71 -1.05
C VAL A 133 2.20 4.32 -2.45
N ILE A 134 2.33 3.49 -3.49
CA ILE A 134 2.26 3.90 -4.90
C ILE A 134 0.88 4.46 -5.24
N VAL A 135 -0.19 3.75 -4.87
CA VAL A 135 -1.58 4.19 -5.10
C VAL A 135 -1.85 5.51 -4.39
N ARG A 136 -1.44 5.66 -3.12
CA ARG A 136 -1.58 6.92 -2.38
C ARG A 136 -0.82 8.06 -3.06
N ALA A 137 0.40 7.81 -3.53
CA ALA A 137 1.21 8.81 -4.20
C ALA A 137 0.60 9.27 -5.53
N ALA A 138 -0.03 8.34 -6.28
CA ALA A 138 -0.74 8.65 -7.51
C ALA A 138 -1.96 9.56 -7.26
N LEU A 139 -2.82 9.17 -6.31
CA LEU A 139 -4.01 9.94 -5.94
C LEU A 139 -3.69 11.35 -5.45
N LEU A 140 -2.64 11.49 -4.62
CA LEU A 140 -2.17 12.80 -4.16
C LEU A 140 -1.50 13.63 -5.28
N GLY A 141 -1.00 12.98 -6.33
CA GLY A 141 -0.37 13.63 -7.47
C GLY A 141 -1.35 14.30 -8.42
N GLU A 142 -2.51 13.69 -8.64
CA GLU A 142 -3.54 14.19 -9.57
C GLU A 142 -4.49 15.22 -8.94
N ARG A 143 -4.31 15.55 -7.65
CA ARG A 143 -5.27 16.35 -6.85
C ARG A 143 -6.68 15.74 -6.83
N ALA A 144 -6.79 14.41 -6.98
CA ALA A 144 -8.05 13.73 -6.72
C ALA A 144 -8.51 14.13 -5.32
N GLU A 145 -9.62 14.87 -5.23
CA GLU A 145 -10.15 15.34 -3.96
C GLU A 145 -10.41 14.10 -3.10
N ILE A 146 -9.65 13.94 -2.01
CA ILE A 146 -9.96 12.90 -1.03
C ILE A 146 -11.33 13.28 -0.45
N PRO A 147 -12.38 12.46 -0.66
CA PRO A 147 -13.70 12.77 -0.14
C PRO A 147 -13.63 13.06 1.37
N ALA A 148 -14.33 14.10 1.83
CA ALA A 148 -14.22 14.61 3.20
C ALA A 148 -14.60 13.57 4.28
N ASP A 149 -15.33 12.51 3.90
CA ASP A 149 -15.71 11.35 4.70
C ASP A 149 -14.63 10.26 4.81
N ILE A 150 -13.57 10.34 4.00
CA ILE A 150 -12.41 9.42 4.02
C ILE A 150 -11.17 10.07 4.64
N ALA A 151 -11.14 11.41 4.72
CA ALA A 151 -10.07 12.12 5.41
C ALA A 151 -10.06 11.71 6.90
N PRO A 152 -8.90 11.36 7.48
CA PRO A 152 -8.83 11.12 8.92
C PRO A 152 -9.26 12.40 9.62
N GLU A 153 -10.32 12.32 10.43
CA GLU A 153 -10.66 13.35 11.39
C GLU A 153 -9.39 13.65 12.20
N HIS A 154 -8.86 14.86 12.05
CA HIS A 154 -7.75 15.30 12.88
C HIS A 154 -8.26 15.43 14.32
N GLU A 155 -8.17 14.34 15.09
CA GLU A 155 -8.16 14.40 16.54
C GLU A 155 -6.97 15.26 16.98
N GLY A 156 -7.24 16.51 17.35
CA GLY A 156 -6.21 17.39 17.88
C GLY A 156 -6.51 18.88 17.87
N GLN A 157 -7.63 19.30 18.47
CA GLN A 157 -7.69 20.64 19.07
C GLN A 157 -8.55 20.60 20.34
N GLY A 158 -7.93 20.10 21.41
CA GLY A 158 -8.38 20.29 22.77
C GLY A 158 -7.36 21.09 23.58
N ALA A 159 -7.84 22.18 24.16
CA ALA A 159 -7.34 22.94 25.31
C ALA A 159 -6.39 24.14 25.08
N GLY A 160 -6.95 25.33 25.32
CA GLY A 160 -6.23 26.57 25.59
C GLY A 160 -7.16 27.77 25.68
N ALA A 161 -7.86 27.93 26.81
CA ALA A 161 -8.72 29.08 27.09
C ALA A 161 -7.93 30.39 27.26
N SER A 162 -8.40 31.51 26.70
CA SER A 162 -8.52 32.80 27.40
C SER A 162 -9.21 33.90 26.56
N ALA A 163 -10.32 34.38 27.12
CA ALA A 163 -10.78 35.78 27.26
C ALA A 163 -10.80 36.77 26.06
N GLY A 164 -12.02 37.28 25.83
CA GLY A 164 -12.33 38.62 25.28
C GLY A 164 -13.24 38.57 24.06
N ALA A 165 -14.33 39.32 23.90
CA ALA A 165 -15.10 40.25 24.74
C ALA A 165 -16.39 40.60 23.94
N VAL A 166 -17.53 40.70 24.65
CA VAL A 166 -18.79 41.46 24.36
C VAL A 166 -19.47 41.43 22.97
N ALA A 167 -20.72 40.95 22.92
CA ALA A 167 -21.95 41.79 22.94
C ALA A 167 -23.13 41.12 22.20
N GLY A 168 -24.31 41.06 22.85
CA GLY A 168 -25.60 41.11 22.15
C GLY A 168 -26.67 40.08 22.54
N LEU A 169 -27.57 40.48 23.46
CA LEU A 169 -29.06 40.35 23.43
C LEU A 169 -29.64 38.90 23.33
N VAL A 170 -30.56 38.40 24.17
CA VAL A 170 -31.80 38.97 24.75
C VAL A 170 -32.15 38.18 26.02
N ALA A 171 -32.62 38.87 27.06
CA ALA A 171 -33.15 38.28 28.28
C ALA A 171 -34.61 37.82 28.10
N VAL A 172 -34.92 36.59 28.49
CA VAL A 172 -36.30 36.09 28.66
C VAL A 172 -36.57 35.98 30.17
N PRO A 173 -37.68 36.53 30.70
CA PRO A 173 -37.96 36.57 32.14
C PRO A 173 -38.36 35.19 32.71
N PRO A 174 -38.21 34.96 34.03
CA PRO A 174 -38.52 33.68 34.66
C PRO A 174 -40.03 33.55 34.94
N SER A 175 -40.70 32.68 34.20
CA SER A 175 -42.07 32.28 34.51
C SER A 175 -42.07 31.01 35.36
N ALA A 176 -42.53 31.20 36.61
CA ALA A 176 -43.28 30.29 37.46
C ALA A 176 -42.93 28.78 37.45
N VAL A 177 -42.33 28.36 38.56
CA VAL A 177 -42.29 26.96 39.02
C VAL A 177 -43.71 26.47 39.28
N ASP A 178 -44.14 25.43 38.57
CA ASP A 178 -45.35 24.66 38.87
C ASP A 178 -44.93 23.30 39.49
N PRO A 179 -45.18 23.04 40.79
CA PRO A 179 -44.79 21.80 41.43
C PRO A 179 -45.91 20.77 41.29
N GLY A 180 -45.94 20.00 40.21
CA GLY A 180 -47.04 19.03 40.09
C GLY A 180 -47.17 18.21 38.82
N VAL A 181 -46.08 17.68 38.24
CA VAL A 181 -46.19 16.59 37.26
C VAL A 181 -45.02 15.61 37.45
N PRO A 182 -45.27 14.30 37.70
CA PRO A 182 -44.19 13.32 37.74
C PRO A 182 -43.61 13.16 36.33
N THR A 183 -42.37 13.63 36.12
CA THR A 183 -41.61 13.36 34.91
C THR A 183 -41.25 11.87 34.89
N ALA A 184 -41.99 11.10 34.08
CA ALA A 184 -41.53 9.78 33.67
C ALA A 184 -40.20 9.95 32.92
N SER A 185 -39.15 9.27 33.40
CA SER A 185 -37.87 9.21 32.70
C SER A 185 -38.10 8.62 31.30
N GLU A 186 -37.96 9.43 30.26
CA GLU A 186 -37.88 8.92 28.89
C GLU A 186 -36.70 7.94 28.81
N PRO A 187 -36.87 6.76 28.17
CA PRO A 187 -35.74 5.89 27.91
C PRO A 187 -34.82 6.59 26.92
N THR A 188 -33.63 6.97 27.36
CA THR A 188 -32.54 7.41 26.48
C THR A 188 -32.39 6.36 25.37
N PRO A 189 -32.56 6.71 24.08
CA PRO A 189 -32.31 5.77 23.00
C PRO A 189 -30.86 5.30 23.12
N PRO A 190 -30.58 4.00 22.98
CA PRO A 190 -29.21 3.51 23.06
C PRO A 190 -28.40 4.23 22.00
N VAL A 191 -27.36 4.95 22.45
CA VAL A 191 -26.31 5.48 21.57
C VAL A 191 -25.85 4.31 20.71
N PRO A 192 -25.98 4.37 19.37
CA PRO A 192 -25.53 3.28 18.53
C PRO A 192 -24.07 3.05 18.86
N ALA A 193 -23.76 1.85 19.35
CA ALA A 193 -22.40 1.40 19.59
C ALA A 193 -21.64 1.71 18.30
N ALA A 194 -20.59 2.52 18.41
CA ALA A 194 -19.75 2.89 17.30
C ALA A 194 -19.45 1.62 16.51
N ASP A 195 -19.99 1.53 15.28
CA ASP A 195 -19.74 0.42 14.39
C ASP A 195 -18.23 0.28 14.33
N GLN A 196 -17.71 -0.76 14.96
CA GLN A 196 -16.34 -1.19 14.77
C GLN A 196 -16.28 -1.83 13.38
N GLY A 197 -16.51 -1.01 12.36
CA GLY A 197 -16.47 -1.37 10.96
C GLY A 197 -15.17 -2.10 10.73
N PHE A 198 -15.29 -3.34 10.24
CA PHE A 198 -14.18 -4.22 9.99
C PHE A 198 -13.05 -3.44 9.31
N ARG A 199 -11.85 -3.46 9.89
CA ARG A 199 -10.60 -2.93 9.30
C ARG A 199 -10.22 -3.63 7.97
N GLY A 200 -11.11 -4.44 7.40
CA GLY A 200 -10.94 -5.27 6.21
C GLY A 200 -10.54 -4.48 4.97
N GLY A 201 -10.99 -3.22 4.84
CA GLY A 201 -10.58 -2.33 3.74
C GLY A 201 -9.06 -2.21 3.57
N ARG A 202 -8.29 -2.37 4.66
CA ARG A 202 -6.83 -2.28 4.63
C ARG A 202 -6.13 -3.47 3.98
N LEU A 203 -6.69 -4.67 4.11
CA LEU A 203 -6.07 -5.91 3.61
C LEU A 203 -6.60 -6.32 2.24
N ILE A 204 -7.79 -5.85 1.86
CA ILE A 204 -8.42 -6.18 0.58
C ILE A 204 -7.54 -5.76 -0.60
N GLY A 205 -6.99 -4.54 -0.60
CA GLY A 205 -6.16 -4.03 -1.70
C GLY A 205 -4.92 -4.89 -2.00
N PRO A 206 -4.06 -5.16 -1.00
CA PRO A 206 -2.94 -6.09 -1.16
C PRO A 206 -3.34 -7.48 -1.65
N LEU A 207 -4.42 -8.05 -1.09
CA LEU A 207 -4.90 -9.38 -1.48
C LEU A 207 -5.38 -9.41 -2.93
N GLU A 208 -6.12 -8.39 -3.38
CA GLU A 208 -6.54 -8.28 -4.77
C GLU A 208 -5.34 -8.24 -5.72
N ARG A 209 -4.28 -7.47 -5.40
CA ARG A 209 -3.07 -7.43 -6.24
C ARG A 209 -2.37 -8.78 -6.32
N VAL A 210 -2.28 -9.49 -5.20
CA VAL A 210 -1.71 -10.85 -5.16
C VAL A 210 -2.58 -11.81 -5.98
N ILE A 211 -3.90 -11.72 -5.89
CA ILE A 211 -4.82 -12.54 -6.70
C ILE A 211 -4.64 -12.22 -8.20
N VAL A 212 -4.56 -10.93 -8.59
CA VAL A 212 -4.29 -10.52 -9.97
C VAL A 212 -2.97 -11.09 -10.46
N LEU A 213 -1.90 -10.98 -9.66
CA LEU A 213 -0.59 -11.55 -9.98
C LEU A 213 -0.71 -13.05 -10.24
N LEU A 214 -1.28 -13.80 -9.30
CA LEU A 214 -1.39 -15.26 -9.39
C LEU A 214 -2.25 -15.68 -10.57
N LEU A 215 -3.46 -15.13 -10.74
CA LEU A 215 -4.33 -15.47 -11.86
C LEU A 215 -3.67 -15.19 -13.21
N THR A 216 -2.89 -14.12 -13.31
CA THR A 216 -2.12 -13.80 -14.52
C THR A 216 -1.01 -14.82 -14.77
N LEU A 217 -0.23 -15.18 -13.75
CA LEU A 217 0.85 -16.16 -13.87
C LEU A 217 0.34 -17.58 -14.18
N PHE A 218 -0.84 -17.94 -13.68
CA PHE A 218 -1.51 -19.21 -13.97
C PHE A 218 -2.37 -19.18 -15.24
N ALA A 219 -2.34 -18.08 -16.01
CA ALA A 219 -3.16 -17.88 -17.21
C ALA A 219 -4.68 -18.09 -17.00
N ALA A 220 -5.17 -17.86 -15.78
CA ALA A 220 -6.57 -17.96 -15.39
C ALA A 220 -7.35 -16.69 -15.78
N TYR A 221 -7.27 -16.28 -17.05
CA TYR A 221 -7.84 -15.04 -17.56
C TYR A 221 -9.36 -14.90 -17.36
N PRO A 222 -10.19 -15.97 -17.46
CA PRO A 222 -11.61 -15.86 -17.16
C PRO A 222 -11.90 -15.47 -15.71
N LEU A 223 -11.15 -16.02 -14.75
CA LEU A 223 -11.28 -15.67 -13.33
C LEU A 223 -10.79 -14.24 -13.07
N LEU A 224 -9.71 -13.83 -13.73
CA LEU A 224 -9.21 -12.46 -13.66
C LEU A 224 -10.28 -11.48 -14.17
N ALA A 225 -10.86 -11.74 -15.34
CA ALA A 225 -11.92 -10.91 -15.91
C ALA A 225 -13.17 -10.86 -15.01
N ALA A 226 -13.59 -12.01 -14.45
CA ALA A 226 -14.70 -12.08 -13.52
C ALA A 226 -14.45 -11.25 -12.25
N MET A 227 -13.24 -11.33 -11.68
CA MET A 227 -12.86 -10.56 -10.49
C MET A 227 -12.88 -9.04 -10.76
N LEU A 228 -12.31 -8.61 -11.90
CA LEU A 228 -12.32 -7.20 -12.30
C LEU A 228 -13.74 -6.68 -12.52
N ALA A 229 -14.59 -7.46 -13.20
CA ALA A 229 -15.99 -7.12 -13.44
C ALA A 229 -16.78 -7.03 -12.13
N ALA A 230 -16.62 -8.01 -11.24
CA ALA A 230 -17.28 -8.03 -9.94
C ALA A 230 -16.93 -6.79 -9.11
N LYS A 231 -15.65 -6.37 -9.11
CA LYS A 231 -15.21 -5.16 -8.41
C LYS A 231 -15.91 -3.91 -8.93
N GLY A 232 -16.09 -3.80 -10.25
CA GLY A 232 -16.80 -2.69 -10.88
C GLY A 232 -18.30 -2.66 -10.55
N ILE A 233 -18.97 -3.82 -10.60
CA ILE A 233 -20.42 -3.94 -10.35
C ILE A 233 -20.77 -3.60 -8.90
N VAL A 234 -20.01 -4.12 -7.92
CA VAL A 234 -20.29 -3.88 -6.49
C VAL A 234 -20.15 -2.40 -6.13
N ARG A 235 -19.28 -1.67 -6.81
CA ARG A 235 -18.97 -0.26 -6.52
C ARG A 235 -19.82 0.71 -7.34
N PHE A 236 -20.56 0.22 -8.34
CA PHE A 236 -21.39 1.04 -9.20
C PHE A 236 -22.44 1.88 -8.45
N PRO A 237 -23.18 1.36 -7.44
CA PRO A 237 -24.15 2.17 -6.69
C PRO A 237 -23.52 3.34 -5.92
N GLU A 238 -22.28 3.18 -5.47
CA GLU A 238 -21.53 4.17 -4.69
C GLU A 238 -20.94 5.26 -5.60
N ILE A 239 -20.47 4.87 -6.79
CA ILE A 239 -19.97 5.77 -7.83
C ILE A 239 -21.11 6.58 -8.46
N SER A 240 -22.28 5.96 -8.67
CA SER A 240 -23.43 6.60 -9.34
C SER A 240 -24.16 7.62 -8.47
N ARG A 241 -23.95 7.58 -7.16
CA ARG A 241 -24.50 8.55 -6.19
C ARG A 241 -23.55 9.72 -5.93
N ASP A 242 -22.40 9.72 -6.58
CA ASP A 242 -21.41 10.78 -6.42
C ASP A 242 -21.93 12.07 -7.06
N GLY A 243 -21.95 13.16 -6.29
CA GLY A 243 -22.53 14.44 -6.69
C GLY A 243 -21.72 15.18 -7.76
N VAL A 244 -21.94 16.49 -7.86
CA VAL A 244 -21.42 17.38 -8.93
C VAL A 244 -19.88 17.33 -9.11
N ASN A 245 -19.11 16.88 -8.11
CA ASN A 245 -17.64 16.85 -8.16
C ASN A 245 -17.02 15.51 -8.59
N GLY A 246 -17.75 14.38 -8.59
CA GLY A 246 -17.25 13.08 -9.06
C GLY A 246 -15.98 12.52 -8.36
N GLY A 247 -15.59 13.05 -7.20
CA GLY A 247 -14.32 12.73 -6.54
C GLY A 247 -14.20 11.29 -6.02
N ARG A 248 -15.29 10.64 -5.60
CA ARG A 248 -15.27 9.21 -5.21
C ARG A 248 -15.11 8.32 -6.43
N ALA A 249 -15.75 8.68 -7.55
CA ALA A 249 -15.60 7.99 -8.82
C ALA A 249 -14.12 8.03 -9.27
N GLU A 250 -13.50 9.21 -9.25
CA GLU A 250 -12.09 9.39 -9.60
C GLU A 250 -11.17 8.62 -8.65
N TYR A 251 -11.35 8.77 -7.34
CA TYR A 251 -10.56 8.05 -6.33
C TYR A 251 -10.60 6.52 -6.55
N PHE A 252 -11.79 5.98 -6.80
CA PHE A 252 -11.95 4.55 -7.03
C PHE A 252 -11.33 4.09 -8.34
N LEU A 253 -11.54 4.85 -9.43
CA LEU A 253 -11.00 4.54 -10.76
C LEU A 253 -9.48 4.63 -10.76
N VAL A 254 -8.90 5.76 -10.38
CA VAL A 254 -7.44 5.95 -10.33
C VAL A 254 -6.81 4.94 -9.38
N GLY A 255 -7.38 4.75 -8.19
CA GLY A 255 -6.88 3.80 -7.21
C GLY A 255 -6.86 2.36 -7.72
N SER A 256 -7.95 1.90 -8.37
CA SER A 256 -8.04 0.54 -8.90
C SER A 256 -7.14 0.35 -10.13
N LEU A 257 -7.09 1.33 -11.02
CA LEU A 257 -6.26 1.28 -12.25
C LEU A 257 -4.78 1.22 -11.90
N VAL A 258 -4.29 2.10 -11.03
CA VAL A 258 -2.88 2.08 -10.58
C VAL A 258 -2.55 0.75 -9.90
N SER A 259 -3.44 0.25 -9.04
CA SER A 259 -3.27 -1.03 -8.36
C SER A 259 -3.15 -2.21 -9.33
N TRP A 260 -3.99 -2.27 -10.36
CA TRP A 260 -3.94 -3.31 -11.38
C TRP A 260 -2.72 -3.21 -12.29
N VAL A 261 -2.33 -1.99 -12.68
CA VAL A 261 -1.10 -1.77 -13.47
C VAL A 261 0.12 -2.27 -12.71
N VAL A 262 0.22 -2.01 -11.41
CA VAL A 262 1.33 -2.51 -10.58
C VAL A 262 1.32 -4.04 -10.51
N ALA A 263 0.16 -4.67 -10.30
CA ALA A 263 0.04 -6.13 -10.23
C ALA A 263 0.35 -6.83 -11.56
N LEU A 264 -0.24 -6.35 -12.66
CA LEU A 264 -0.03 -6.88 -14.01
C LEU A 264 1.40 -6.61 -14.50
N GLY A 265 1.97 -5.44 -14.17
CA GLY A 265 3.37 -5.13 -14.46
C GLY A 265 4.33 -6.07 -13.73
N GLY A 266 4.04 -6.40 -12.47
CA GLY A 266 4.77 -7.43 -11.72
C GLY A 266 4.66 -8.81 -12.36
N ALA A 267 3.46 -9.21 -12.80
CA ALA A 267 3.24 -10.48 -13.50
C ALA A 267 4.02 -10.55 -14.81
N LEU A 268 3.96 -9.49 -15.62
CA LEU A 268 4.67 -9.38 -16.89
C LEU A 268 6.19 -9.44 -16.67
N LEU A 269 6.71 -8.73 -15.67
CA LEU A 269 8.13 -8.74 -15.34
C LEU A 269 8.60 -10.14 -14.98
N LEU A 270 7.85 -10.89 -14.16
CA LEU A 270 8.20 -12.26 -13.77
C LEU A 270 8.08 -13.24 -14.93
N TRP A 271 7.01 -13.15 -15.71
CA TRP A 271 6.82 -13.98 -16.91
C TRP A 271 7.96 -13.76 -17.90
N TRP A 272 8.34 -12.51 -18.13
CA TRP A 272 9.41 -12.16 -19.04
C TRP A 272 10.76 -12.61 -18.50
N ALA A 273 11.04 -12.38 -17.22
CA ALA A 273 12.27 -12.86 -16.58
C ALA A 273 12.39 -14.39 -16.66
N ALA A 274 11.30 -15.13 -16.46
CA ALA A 274 11.31 -16.59 -16.56
C ALA A 274 11.60 -17.08 -17.98
N ARG A 275 11.18 -16.34 -19.01
CA ARG A 275 11.40 -16.70 -20.43
C ARG A 275 12.71 -16.18 -21.01
N ALA A 276 13.27 -15.12 -20.43
CA ALA A 276 14.52 -14.53 -20.88
C ALA A 276 15.72 -15.49 -20.72
N GLY A 277 15.57 -16.60 -19.99
CA GLY A 277 16.46 -17.76 -20.11
C GLY A 277 17.94 -17.46 -19.83
N PHE A 278 18.20 -16.62 -18.83
CA PHE A 278 19.52 -16.24 -18.35
C PHE A 278 19.82 -16.91 -17.01
#